data_AF-A0A384J5U1-F1
#
_entry.id   AF-A0A384J5U1-F1
#
_cell.length_a   1.000
_cell.length_b   1.000
_cell.length_c   1.000
_cell.angle_alpha   90.00
_cell.angle_beta   90.00
_cell.angle_gamma   90.00
#
_symmetry.space_group_name_H-M   'P 1'
#
loop_
_entity.id
_entity.type
_entity.pdbx_description
1 polymer ?
#
loop_
_entity_poly.entity_id
_entity_poly.type
_entity_poly.pdbx_seq_one_letter_code
_entity_poly.pdbx_strand_id
1 'polypeptide(L)' 'MSNQPENNPPVATVVQDDDEPDEWDKRIFSTGCAEENSKMTDCYFEKKDWRLCKAELDTFKKCWKKHQNDQRTSTKDA' A
#
# COMPACT_ATOMS: atom_id res chain seq x y z
N MET A 1 19.52 -42.25 14.45
CA MET A 1 18.18 -41.97 14.99
C MET A 1 18.18 -40.50 15.37
N SER A 2 17.85 -39.58 14.46
CA SER A 2 16.47 -39.06 14.24
C SER A 2 16.10 -38.05 15.34
N ASN A 3 15.79 -36.76 15.11
CA ASN A 3 15.34 -36.04 13.89
C ASN A 3 15.83 -34.57 13.86
N GLN A 4 15.75 -33.91 12.69
CA GLN A 4 15.85 -32.44 12.57
C GLN A 4 14.55 -31.75 13.02
N PRO A 5 14.66 -30.57 13.65
CA PRO A 5 13.87 -29.39 13.27
C PRO A 5 14.66 -28.05 13.40
N GLU A 6 14.58 -27.02 12.54
CA GLU A 6 14.04 -26.83 11.18
C GLU A 6 14.94 -25.77 10.44
N ASN A 7 14.58 -25.31 9.23
CA ASN A 7 15.07 -24.04 8.66
C ASN A 7 13.91 -23.03 8.63
N ASN A 8 13.95 -22.03 9.50
CA ASN A 8 13.05 -20.88 9.42
C ASN A 8 13.92 -19.61 9.34
N PRO A 9 14.04 -18.95 8.18
CA PRO A 9 14.82 -17.72 8.08
C PRO A 9 14.18 -16.67 9.01
N PRO A 10 14.96 -15.88 9.75
CA PRO A 10 14.41 -14.90 10.66
C PRO A 10 13.52 -13.94 9.87
N VAL A 11 12.28 -13.78 10.32
CA VAL A 11 11.37 -12.74 9.80
C VAL A 11 12.13 -11.43 9.85
N ALA A 12 12.40 -10.87 8.68
CA ALA A 12 13.16 -9.63 8.56
C ALA A 12 12.34 -8.51 9.22
N THR A 13 12.70 -8.19 10.46
CA THR A 13 12.43 -6.88 11.06
C THR A 13 13.16 -5.87 10.20
N VAL A 14 12.49 -5.37 9.16
CA VAL A 14 12.94 -4.22 8.39
C VAL A 14 13.00 -3.06 9.37
N VAL A 15 14.20 -2.79 9.86
CA VAL A 15 14.52 -1.51 10.49
C VAL A 15 14.39 -0.51 9.36
N GLN A 16 13.25 0.18 9.31
CA GLN A 16 13.04 1.27 8.37
C GLN A 16 14.02 2.37 8.74
N ASP A 17 14.90 2.71 7.79
CA ASP A 17 15.70 3.92 7.85
C ASP A 17 14.71 5.09 7.70
N ASP A 18 14.67 6.00 8.67
CA ASP A 18 13.61 7.03 8.82
C ASP A 18 13.59 8.04 7.65
N ASP A 19 14.64 8.02 6.82
CA ASP A 19 14.81 8.85 5.62
C ASP A 19 14.35 8.16 4.30
N GLU A 20 14.00 6.86 4.28
CA GLU A 20 13.48 6.20 3.06
C GLU A 20 11.96 5.98 3.08
N PRO A 21 11.21 6.37 2.01
CA PRO A 21 9.81 6.00 1.88
C PRO A 21 9.68 4.47 1.79
N ASP A 22 8.65 3.91 2.43
CA ASP A 22 8.49 2.46 2.48
C ASP A 22 8.12 1.86 1.12
N GLU A 23 8.15 0.52 1.01
CA GLU A 23 7.84 -0.17 -0.25
C GLU A 23 6.39 0.05 -0.73
N TRP A 24 5.47 0.43 0.14
CA TRP A 24 4.10 0.76 -0.23
C TRP A 24 4.00 2.21 -0.74
N ASP A 25 4.59 3.17 -0.06
CA ASP A 25 4.70 4.56 -0.48
C ASP A 25 5.44 4.68 -1.82
N LYS A 26 6.60 4.03 -1.97
CA LYS A 26 7.35 3.93 -3.25
C LYS A 26 6.44 3.46 -4.39
N ARG A 27 5.61 2.44 -4.15
CA ARG A 27 4.62 1.96 -5.14
C ARG A 27 3.56 3.02 -5.43
N ILE A 28 2.97 3.64 -4.41
CA ILE A 28 1.93 4.67 -4.57
C ILE A 28 2.46 5.90 -5.32
N PHE A 29 3.65 6.41 -4.99
CA PHE A 29 4.31 7.49 -5.74
C PHE A 29 4.51 7.11 -7.21
N SER A 30 4.90 5.86 -7.51
CA SER A 30 5.04 5.37 -8.89
C SER A 30 3.73 5.30 -9.69
N THR A 31 2.56 5.40 -9.05
CA THR A 31 1.26 5.40 -9.72
C THR A 31 0.82 6.78 -10.23
N GLY A 32 1.45 7.85 -9.73
CA GLY A 32 1.02 9.22 -9.98
C GLY A 32 -0.26 9.66 -9.25
N CYS A 33 -0.81 8.83 -8.35
CA CYS A 33 -2.03 9.11 -7.56
C CYS A 33 -1.74 9.27 -6.05
N ALA A 34 -0.54 9.73 -5.71
CA ALA A 34 -0.11 9.85 -4.32
C ALA A 34 -0.88 10.93 -3.55
N GLU A 35 -1.20 12.07 -4.18
CA GLU A 35 -1.96 13.16 -3.54
C GLU A 35 -3.38 12.71 -3.14
N GLU A 36 -4.07 11.96 -4.00
CA GLU A 36 -5.36 11.37 -3.70
C GLU A 36 -5.28 10.27 -2.63
N ASN A 37 -4.18 9.50 -2.61
CA ASN A 37 -3.93 8.51 -1.57
C ASN A 37 -3.68 9.14 -0.19
N SER A 38 -2.92 10.24 -0.12
CA SER A 38 -2.72 11.02 1.10
C SER A 38 -4.06 11.54 1.61
N LYS A 39 -4.85 12.25 0.80
CA LYS A 39 -6.18 12.78 1.20
C LYS A 39 -7.14 11.70 1.72
N MET A 40 -7.12 10.52 1.11
CA MET A 40 -7.88 9.35 1.58
C MET A 40 -7.38 8.85 2.94
N THR A 41 -6.06 8.74 3.11
CA THR A 41 -5.41 8.32 4.35
C THR A 41 -5.64 9.33 5.48
N ASP A 42 -5.55 10.62 5.18
CA ASP A 42 -5.79 11.73 6.10
C ASP A 42 -7.25 11.71 6.60
N CYS A 43 -8.22 11.57 5.69
CA CYS A 43 -9.63 11.44 6.07
C CYS A 43 -9.87 10.22 6.98
N TYR A 44 -9.25 9.08 6.69
CA TYR A 44 -9.32 7.92 7.58
C TYR A 44 -8.59 8.20 8.92
N PHE A 45 -7.48 8.92 8.92
CA PHE A 45 -6.76 9.27 10.13
C PHE A 45 -7.59 10.19 11.04
N GLU A 46 -8.31 11.16 10.48
CA GLU A 46 -9.23 12.04 11.22
C GLU A 46 -10.46 11.29 11.74
N LYS A 47 -11.15 10.55 10.87
CA LYS A 47 -12.50 10.01 11.16
C LYS A 47 -12.50 8.58 11.71
N LYS A 48 -11.41 7.83 11.50
CA LYS A 48 -11.26 6.39 11.77
C LYS A 48 -12.34 5.48 11.14
N ASP A 49 -13.11 5.99 10.16
CA ASP A 49 -14.06 5.21 9.37
C ASP A 49 -13.97 5.58 7.87
N TRP A 50 -13.52 4.63 7.05
CA TRP A 50 -13.40 4.79 5.60
C TRP A 50 -14.75 5.05 4.90
N ARG A 51 -15.88 4.65 5.50
CA ARG A 51 -17.22 4.89 4.96
C ARG A 51 -17.55 6.39 4.90
N LEU A 52 -16.97 7.17 5.82
CA LEU A 52 -17.08 8.63 5.89
C LEU A 52 -16.08 9.35 4.96
N CYS A 53 -15.26 8.60 4.23
CA CYS A 53 -14.22 9.06 3.30
C CYS A 53 -14.54 8.66 1.84
N LYS A 54 -15.82 8.55 1.51
CA LYS A 54 -16.28 8.09 0.20
C LYS A 54 -15.87 9.04 -0.93
N ALA A 55 -15.82 10.35 -0.69
CA ALA A 55 -15.46 11.33 -1.71
C ALA A 55 -13.97 11.22 -2.09
N GLU A 56 -13.12 11.00 -1.11
CA GLU A 56 -11.68 10.80 -1.21
C GLU A 56 -11.39 9.47 -1.92
N LEU A 57 -12.04 8.38 -1.48
CA LEU A 57 -12.01 7.06 -2.14
C LEU A 57 -12.42 7.13 -3.62
N ASP A 58 -13.51 7.82 -3.94
CA ASP A 58 -13.99 7.95 -5.32
C ASP A 58 -13.11 8.91 -6.16
N THR A 59 -12.34 9.80 -5.52
CA THR A 59 -11.34 10.64 -6.18
C THR A 59 -10.07 9.84 -6.50
N PHE A 60 -9.56 9.07 -5.54
CA PHE A 60 -8.46 8.13 -5.74
C PHE A 60 -8.77 7.13 -6.86
N LYS A 61 -9.95 6.50 -6.88
CA LYS A 61 -10.39 5.61 -7.97
C LYS A 61 -10.42 6.28 -9.35
N LYS A 62 -10.72 7.58 -9.43
CA LYS A 62 -10.70 8.33 -10.71
C LYS A 62 -9.28 8.54 -11.20
N CYS A 63 -8.36 8.94 -10.32
CA CYS A 63 -6.94 9.02 -10.67
C CYS A 63 -6.42 7.64 -11.11
N TRP A 64 -6.72 6.60 -10.32
CA TRP A 64 -6.28 5.22 -10.57
C TRP A 64 -6.62 4.72 -11.98
N LYS A 65 -7.88 4.92 -12.40
CA LYS A 65 -8.35 4.59 -13.75
C LYS A 65 -7.72 5.46 -14.84
N LYS A 66 -7.57 6.77 -14.59
CA LYS A 66 -6.92 7.71 -15.53
C LYS A 66 -5.48 7.32 -15.81
N HIS A 67 -4.75 6.83 -14.80
CA HIS A 67 -3.37 6.38 -14.89
C HIS A 67 -3.23 4.90 -15.30
N GLN A 68 -4.35 4.22 -15.62
CA GLN A 68 -4.41 2.81 -16.02
C GLN A 68 -3.74 1.86 -15.02
N ASN A 69 -3.73 2.23 -13.73
CA ASN A 69 -3.03 1.50 -12.68
C ASN A 69 -3.59 0.08 -12.47
N ASP A 70 -4.85 -0.16 -12.86
CA ASP A 70 -5.46 -1.50 -12.90
C ASP A 70 -4.60 -2.53 -13.66
N GLN A 71 -3.87 -2.12 -14.71
CA GLN A 71 -2.96 -3.00 -15.45
C GLN A 71 -1.61 -3.18 -14.74
N ARG A 72 -1.16 -2.15 -14.00
CA ARG A 72 0.11 -2.15 -13.24
C ARG A 72 0.01 -2.99 -11.96
N THR A 73 -1.17 -3.03 -11.34
CA THR A 73 -1.46 -3.81 -10.11
C THR A 73 -2.26 -5.07 -10.39
N SER A 74 -2.38 -5.48 -11.66
CA SER A 74 -2.91 -6.78 -12.07
C SER A 74 -1.92 -7.89 -11.71
N THR A 75 -1.77 -8.20 -10.42
CA THR A 75 -1.24 -9.50 -9.99
C THR A 75 -2.25 -10.55 -10.45
N LYS A 76 -1.86 -11.40 -11.42
CA LYS A 76 -2.52 -12.69 -11.59
C LYS A 76 -2.50 -13.41 -10.24
N ASP A 77 -3.60 -14.09 -9.91
CA ASP A 77 -3.75 -14.86 -8.69
C ASP A 77 -2.53 -15.76 -8.47
N ALA A 78 -1.95 -15.67 -7.27
CA ALA A 78 -0.75 -16.40 -6.85
C ALA A 78 -1.12 -17.75 -6.21
#